data_AF-A0A3N8AHD5-F1
#
_entry.id   AF-A0A3N8AHD5-F1
#
_cell.length_a   1.000
_cell.length_b   1.000
_cell.length_c   1.000
_cell.angle_alpha   90.00
_cell.angle_beta   90.00
_cell.angle_gamma   90.00
#
_symmetry.space_group_name_H-M   'P 1'
#
loop_
_entity.id
_entity.type
_entity.pdbx_description
1 polymer ?
#
loop_
_entity_poly.entity_id
_entity_poly.type
_entity_poly.pdbx_seq_one_letter_code
_entity_poly.pdbx_strand_id
1 'polypeptide(L)' 'LHLGYPSGQPKPPGQVNERNGASGKTVITDRGPIRVDVPRDRDGSFEPILIPKHERRFTGFDERIIAMYARGMSVR' A
#
# COMPACT_ATOMS: atom_id res chain seq x y z
N LEU A 1 6.70 -9.74 -1.84
CA LEU A 1 6.99 -8.52 -2.65
C LEU A 1 6.15 -8.59 -3.92
N HIS A 2 5.26 -7.62 -4.19
CA HIS A 2 4.35 -7.62 -5.36
C HIS A 2 5.07 -7.90 -6.69
N LEU A 3 6.15 -7.16 -6.96
CA LEU A 3 6.92 -7.27 -8.20
C LEU A 3 8.15 -8.20 -8.09
N GLY A 4 8.39 -8.82 -6.94
CA GLY A 4 9.54 -9.71 -6.74
C GLY A 4 10.92 -9.03 -6.63
N TYR A 5 11.01 -7.69 -6.70
CA TYR A 5 12.27 -6.96 -6.51
C TYR A 5 12.12 -5.69 -5.62
N PRO A 6 13.21 -5.20 -4.98
CA PRO A 6 13.17 -4.03 -4.09
C PRO A 6 12.76 -2.73 -4.78
N SER A 7 12.29 -1.75 -3.99
CA SER A 7 12.08 -0.39 -4.53
C SER A 7 13.41 0.26 -4.90
N GLY A 8 13.42 1.08 -5.96
CA GLY A 8 14.62 1.78 -6.45
C GLY A 8 15.57 0.93 -7.28
N GLN A 9 15.38 -0.38 -7.35
CA GLN A 9 16.15 -1.27 -8.24
C GLN A 9 15.54 -1.27 -9.65
N PRO A 10 16.37 -1.41 -10.70
CA PRO A 10 15.88 -1.53 -12.07
C PRO A 10 15.04 -2.80 -12.22
N LYS A 11 14.06 -2.76 -13.13
CA LYS A 11 13.22 -3.91 -13.47
C LYS A 11 14.12 -5.06 -13.98
N PRO A 12 13.99 -6.28 -13.43
CA PRO A 12 14.70 -7.45 -13.93
C PRO A 12 14.42 -7.72 -15.43
N PRO A 13 15.41 -8.23 -16.19
CA PRO A 13 15.20 -8.63 -17.57
C PRO A 13 14.12 -9.73 -17.65
N GLY A 14 13.24 -9.65 -18.66
CA GLY A 14 12.14 -10.60 -18.86
C GLY A 14 10.85 -10.29 -18.09
N GLN A 15 10.85 -9.35 -17.14
CA GLN A 15 9.61 -8.87 -16.52
C GLN A 15 8.92 -7.83 -17.41
N VAL A 16 7.60 -7.90 -17.55
CA VAL A 16 6.80 -6.91 -18.30
C VAL A 16 6.43 -5.73 -17.41
N ASN A 17 5.99 -6.02 -16.19
CA ASN A 17 5.50 -5.03 -15.23
C ASN A 17 6.62 -4.33 -14.45
N GLU A 18 6.41 -3.07 -14.07
CA GLU A 18 7.33 -2.25 -13.27
C GLU A 18 6.60 -1.34 -12.29
N ARG A 19 7.32 -0.83 -11.29
CA ARG A 19 6.82 0.27 -10.43
C ARG A 19 6.60 1.52 -11.26
N ASN A 20 5.45 2.16 -11.10
CA ASN A 20 5.06 3.38 -11.81
C ASN A 20 4.62 4.48 -10.82
N GLY A 21 5.54 4.81 -9.91
CA GLY A 21 5.34 5.85 -8.90
C GLY A 21 4.31 5.50 -7.82
N ALA A 22 3.69 6.54 -7.27
CA ALA A 22 2.65 6.45 -6.26
C ALA A 22 1.50 7.40 -6.59
N SER A 23 0.29 7.08 -6.13
CA SER A 23 -0.87 7.95 -6.23
C SER A 23 -1.40 8.27 -4.84
N GLY A 24 -1.57 9.55 -4.57
CA GLY A 24 -2.08 9.96 -3.27
C GLY A 24 -3.58 9.68 -3.13
N LYS A 25 -3.96 9.13 -1.98
CA LYS A 25 -5.32 8.77 -1.58
C LYS A 25 -5.64 9.44 -0.25
N THR A 26 -6.81 10.06 -0.16
CA THR A 26 -7.33 10.59 1.10
C THR A 26 -8.26 9.56 1.71
N VAL A 27 -7.93 9.11 2.91
CA VAL A 27 -8.62 8.05 3.66
C VAL A 27 -9.30 8.68 4.85
N ILE A 28 -10.58 8.41 5.02
CA ILE A 28 -11.38 8.87 6.16
C ILE A 28 -11.24 7.84 7.27
N THR A 29 -10.68 8.27 8.39
CA THR A 29 -10.57 7.47 9.62
C THR A 29 -11.49 8.04 10.70
N ASP A 30 -11.60 7.32 11.81
CA ASP A 30 -12.38 7.76 12.98
C ASP A 30 -11.82 9.05 13.62
N ARG A 31 -10.53 9.35 13.37
CA ARG A 31 -9.86 10.56 13.84
C ARG A 31 -9.81 11.69 12.80
N GLY A 32 -10.43 11.48 11.63
CA GLY A 32 -10.46 12.44 10.52
C GLY A 32 -9.74 11.95 9.25
N PRO A 33 -9.68 12.80 8.21
CA PRO A 33 -9.06 12.46 6.94
C PRO A 33 -7.53 12.46 7.01
N ILE A 34 -6.90 11.44 6.44
CA ILE A 34 -5.45 11.29 6.33
C ILE A 34 -5.06 11.14 4.86
N ARG A 35 -3.98 11.78 4.45
CA ARG A 35 -3.39 11.62 3.11
C ARG A 35 -2.32 10.52 3.15
N VAL A 36 -2.41 9.56 2.23
CA VAL A 36 -1.42 8.49 2.07
C VAL A 36 -1.02 8.36 0.61
N ASP A 37 0.22 7.99 0.35
CA ASP A 37 0.70 7.67 -1.00
C ASP A 37 0.65 6.16 -1.23
N VAL A 38 -0.13 5.75 -2.23
CA VAL A 38 -0.33 4.34 -2.57
C VAL A 38 0.60 3.97 -3.73
N PRO A 39 1.54 3.04 -3.56
CA PRO A 39 2.39 2.57 -4.64
C PRO A 39 1.57 2.01 -5.80
N ARG A 40 2.07 2.16 -7.03
CA ARG A 40 1.44 1.60 -8.22
C ARG A 40 2.46 0.88 -9.08
N ASP A 41 1.97 -0.11 -9.81
CA ASP A 41 2.66 -0.79 -10.89
C ASP A 41 2.08 -0.36 -12.24
N ARG A 42 2.83 -0.59 -13.32
CA ARG A 42 2.48 -0.16 -14.68
C ARG A 42 1.23 -0.86 -15.19
N ASP A 43 1.06 -2.12 -14.84
CA ASP A 43 -0.11 -2.92 -15.20
C ASP A 43 -1.32 -2.63 -14.29
N GLY A 44 -1.15 -1.86 -13.21
CA GLY A 44 -2.21 -1.57 -12.23
C GLY A 44 -2.70 -2.81 -11.45
N SER A 45 -1.92 -3.89 -11.46
CA SER A 45 -2.25 -5.17 -10.83
C SER A 45 -2.02 -5.19 -9.31
N PHE A 46 -1.31 -4.19 -8.76
CA PHE A 46 -1.06 -4.10 -7.33
C PHE A 46 -2.38 -3.93 -6.56
N GLU A 47 -2.68 -4.85 -5.65
CA GLU A 47 -3.86 -4.79 -4.78
C GLU A 47 -3.45 -4.47 -3.33
N PRO A 48 -3.72 -3.25 -2.82
CA PRO A 48 -3.40 -2.90 -1.45
C PRO A 48 -4.23 -3.71 -0.45
N ILE A 49 -3.58 -4.39 0.49
CA ILE A 49 -4.26 -5.27 1.47
C ILE A 49 -4.98 -4.46 2.55
N LEU A 50 -4.36 -3.38 3.04
CA LEU A 50 -4.90 -2.62 4.17
C LEU A 50 -6.10 -1.77 3.76
N ILE A 51 -5.96 -1.03 2.66
CA ILE A 51 -6.99 -0.11 2.15
C ILE A 51 -7.21 -0.43 0.66
N PRO A 52 -8.13 -1.35 0.35
CA PRO A 52 -8.43 -1.79 -1.01
C PRO A 52 -8.63 -0.66 -2.03
N LYS A 53 -8.52 -0.98 -3.31
CA LYS A 53 -8.80 -0.01 -4.38
C LYS A 53 -10.20 0.59 -4.19
N HIS A 54 -10.30 1.90 -4.48
CA HIS A 54 -11.53 2.70 -4.36
C HIS A 54 -12.12 2.87 -2.93
N GLU A 55 -11.71 2.07 -1.96
CA GLU A 55 -12.19 2.20 -0.58
C GLU A 55 -11.60 3.43 0.11
N ARG A 56 -12.45 4.40 0.48
CA ARG A 56 -12.01 5.67 1.10
C ARG A 56 -12.26 5.75 2.60
N ARG A 57 -13.02 4.84 3.17
CA ARG A 57 -13.26 4.77 4.62
C ARG A 57 -12.42 3.65 5.20
N PHE A 58 -11.77 3.91 6.32
CA PHE A 58 -10.97 2.92 7.02
C PHE A 58 -11.32 3.00 8.50
N THR A 59 -12.39 2.28 8.85
CA THR A 59 -12.91 2.17 10.21
C THR A 59 -12.11 1.15 11.00
N GLY A 60 -11.96 1.38 12.31
CA GLY A 60 -11.14 0.51 13.16
C GLY A 60 -9.65 0.64 12.82
N PHE A 61 -9.20 1.86 12.48
CA PHE A 61 -7.80 2.11 12.14
C PHE A 61 -6.87 1.64 13.25
N ASP A 62 -7.18 2.02 14.49
CA ASP A 62 -6.40 1.68 15.68
C ASP A 62 -6.34 0.18 15.92
N GLU A 63 -7.47 -0.53 15.77
CA GLU A 63 -7.56 -1.98 15.93
C GLU A 63 -6.72 -2.73 14.90
N ARG A 64 -6.70 -2.25 13.65
CA ARG A 64 -5.87 -2.82 12.59
C ARG A 64 -4.39 -2.56 12.80
N ILE A 65 -4.01 -1.40 13.33
CA ILE A 65 -2.62 -1.11 13.73
C ILE A 65 -2.20 -2.01 14.88
N ILE A 66 -3.03 -2.18 15.91
CA ILE A 66 -2.79 -3.11 17.01
C ILE A 66 -2.61 -4.54 16.48
N ALA A 67 -3.47 -4.99 15.56
CA ALA A 67 -3.34 -6.29 14.92
C ALA A 67 -2.03 -6.43 14.11
N MET A 68 -1.52 -5.35 13.53
CA MET A 68 -0.21 -5.35 12.84
C MET A 68 0.94 -5.55 13.82
N TYR A 69 0.96 -4.80 14.93
CA TYR A 69 1.94 -4.99 15.99
C TYR A 69 1.88 -6.39 16.59
N ALA A 70 0.67 -6.90 16.85
CA ALA A 70 0.46 -8.25 17.38
C ALA A 70 0.99 -9.35 16.44
N ARG A 71 0.97 -9.11 15.11
CA ARG A 71 1.56 -10.01 14.11
C ARG A 71 3.05 -9.79 13.88
N GLY A 72 3.71 -8.93 14.66
CA GLY A 72 5.14 -8.66 14.54
C GLY A 72 5.52 -7.81 13.32
N MET A 73 4.57 -7.10 12.70
CA MET A 73 4.89 -6.16 11.64
C MET A 73 5.48 -4.89 12.27
N SER A 74 6.80 -4.75 12.12
CA SER A 74 7.59 -3.62 12.61
C SER A 74 7.19 -2.30 11.94
N VAL A 75 7.27 -1.20 12.68
CA VAL A 75 7.06 0.18 12.20
C VAL A 75 8.29 0.74 11.46
N ARG A 76 9.40 0.00 11.52
CA ARG A 76 10.73 0.42 11.07
C ARG A 76 11.01 0.04 9.63
#